data_AF-A0A166DV96-F1
#
_entry.id   AF-A0A166DV96-F1
#
_cell.length_a   1.000
_cell.length_b   1.000
_cell.length_c   1.000
_cell.angle_alpha   90.00
_cell.angle_beta   90.00
_cell.angle_gamma   90.00
#
_symmetry.space_group_name_H-M   'P 1'
#
loop_
_entity.id
_entity.type
_entity.pdbx_description
1 polymer ?
#
loop_
_entity_poly.entity_id
_entity_poly.type
_entity_poly.pdbx_seq_one_letter_code
_entity_poly.pdbx_strand_id
1 'polypeptide(L)'
;MLGPGRPVTASNSADAFWTSTVRLRFDDTSEGSARDRRARRLQLEQELLSMRRAERIALKALNRQTEVCALPAEVLAAVFACVQDIWPPSRKKPVADNMTMNYCYGWGWIAVTHVCSYWREVANNTPYLWRTHKSCASINPVFIPDIILRSRSSSLELSFTWNSRLHSNIHDTGAQHWLEPTISRRIRSLSLKGFPSKPSSDVGYLIYPGSLDAIEHLALEVSTYREGLNNTLLDLLANWKPENAPRLRSLSLDGYRIHWASPIFSNSLTHLHIKLPSSTELMSANDFPSYMELFDAISRLDKLETLSLHQTFPKANPDDITPPILLPQSLRHLHLESYEKYAHRGVYFFLNLVVPMHCFVCIKAWAGVYNFKDGMDAALSYIWEQRVPQELVVHNLGVWLYPFERSQRDQWTCPRTGCPFVGPDGSVYIDMTQDDYTHSFTIQPLEQSLNTLTALTFTTEAMSDLGYYSEASTNWQDRLATAANVTRVGLQMAESRYILDAMERFIEANGVASGRFQLFPRLETLVFFVGRVYPDLVSCDMEQNVTDAVALADMLRLRMEHGVPVGELVVEDQIKHWSLWNSIKPSVGSITFFKDAYGF
;
A
#
# COMPACT_ATOMS: atom_id res chain seq x y z
N MET A 1 38.71 -49.82 -0.60
CA MET A 1 38.15 -51.03 0.03
C MET A 1 36.84 -50.67 0.69
N LEU A 2 35.87 -51.58 0.58
CA LEU A 2 34.45 -51.44 0.87
C LEU A 2 34.15 -50.94 2.30
N GLY A 3 33.10 -50.11 2.42
CA GLY A 3 32.74 -49.36 3.63
C GLY A 3 32.09 -50.16 4.75
N PRO A 4 31.86 -49.54 5.92
CA PRO A 4 31.19 -50.18 7.04
C PRO A 4 29.69 -50.31 6.76
N GLY A 5 29.17 -51.50 7.04
CA GLY A 5 27.86 -52.00 6.65
C GLY A 5 26.67 -51.20 7.19
N ARG A 6 25.65 -51.12 6.33
CA ARG A 6 24.28 -50.68 6.68
C ARG A 6 23.62 -51.66 7.68
N PRO A 7 22.69 -51.18 8.52
CA PRO A 7 21.96 -52.00 9.48
C PRO A 7 20.85 -52.81 8.79
N VAL A 8 21.19 -53.98 8.24
CA VAL A 8 20.23 -54.86 7.53
C VAL A 8 19.53 -55.86 8.47
N THR A 9 20.05 -56.07 9.69
CA THR A 9 19.56 -57.13 10.60
C THR A 9 18.30 -56.77 11.39
N ALA A 10 18.09 -55.49 11.74
CA ALA A 10 16.93 -55.07 12.52
C ALA A 10 15.61 -55.10 11.73
N SER A 11 15.66 -54.79 10.43
CA SER A 11 14.47 -54.72 9.56
C SER A 11 13.81 -56.09 9.37
N ASN A 12 14.60 -57.14 9.14
CA ASN A 12 14.09 -58.49 8.91
C ASN A 12 13.49 -59.10 10.20
N SER A 13 13.99 -58.71 11.37
CA SER A 13 13.44 -59.14 12.66
C SER A 13 12.10 -58.46 12.97
N ALA A 14 11.92 -57.19 12.59
CA ALA A 14 10.68 -56.46 12.84
C ALA A 14 9.54 -56.97 11.97
N ASP A 15 9.79 -57.20 10.68
CA ASP A 15 8.78 -57.72 9.74
C ASP A 15 8.28 -59.11 10.15
N ALA A 16 9.20 -60.02 10.50
CA ALA A 16 8.86 -61.34 11.00
C ALA A 16 8.00 -61.27 12.27
N PHE A 17 8.39 -60.42 13.24
CA PHE A 17 7.67 -60.23 14.50
C PHE A 17 6.25 -59.67 14.30
N TRP A 18 6.09 -58.61 13.49
CA TRP A 18 4.79 -58.01 13.26
C TRP A 18 3.89 -58.91 12.42
N THR A 19 4.42 -59.57 11.39
CA THR A 19 3.65 -60.51 10.56
C THR A 19 3.17 -61.72 11.37
N SER A 20 4.01 -62.29 12.24
CA SER A 20 3.60 -63.40 13.11
C SER A 20 2.51 -62.98 14.10
N THR A 21 2.67 -61.79 14.71
CA THR A 21 1.71 -61.26 15.68
C THR A 21 0.34 -60.98 15.05
N VAL A 22 0.32 -60.45 13.82
CA VAL A 22 -0.92 -60.20 13.08
C VAL A 22 -1.63 -61.51 12.73
N ARG A 23 -0.91 -62.50 12.17
CA ARG A 23 -1.49 -63.82 11.87
C ARG A 23 -2.12 -64.46 13.09
N LEU A 24 -1.42 -64.47 14.24
CA LEU A 24 -1.94 -65.02 15.49
C LEU A 24 -3.26 -64.38 15.95
N ARG A 25 -3.47 -63.10 15.69
CA ARG A 25 -4.70 -62.40 16.13
C ARG A 25 -5.85 -62.52 15.14
N PHE A 26 -5.55 -62.64 13.84
CA PHE A 26 -6.55 -62.62 12.78
C PHE A 26 -6.96 -64.03 12.30
N ASP A 27 -6.07 -65.02 12.36
CA ASP A 27 -6.29 -66.36 11.80
C ASP A 27 -6.96 -67.36 12.78
N ASP A 28 -7.41 -66.92 13.96
CA ASP A 28 -8.11 -67.79 14.91
C ASP A 28 -9.44 -68.29 14.30
N THR A 29 -9.45 -69.59 13.97
CA THR A 29 -10.45 -70.27 13.14
C THR A 29 -11.43 -71.03 14.04
N SER A 30 -12.43 -70.33 14.58
CA SER A 30 -13.59 -70.99 15.18
C SER A 30 -14.68 -71.19 14.11
N GLU A 31 -14.90 -72.43 13.67
CA GLU A 31 -16.04 -72.83 12.84
C GLU A 31 -17.34 -72.69 13.65
N GLY A 32 -17.95 -71.51 13.60
CA GLY A 32 -19.16 -71.15 14.36
C GLY A 32 -20.33 -70.71 13.48
N SER A 33 -21.53 -70.73 14.06
CA SER A 33 -22.82 -70.38 13.45
C SER A 33 -22.85 -68.97 12.83
N ALA A 34 -23.90 -68.63 12.07
CA ALA A 34 -24.05 -67.29 11.47
C ALA A 34 -24.00 -66.13 12.50
N ARG A 35 -24.38 -66.38 13.76
CA ARG A 35 -24.31 -65.41 14.87
C ARG A 35 -22.86 -65.19 15.33
N ASP A 36 -22.04 -66.23 15.28
CA ASP A 36 -20.61 -66.19 15.62
C ASP A 36 -19.77 -65.47 14.56
N ARG A 37 -20.15 -65.59 13.28
CA ARG A 37 -19.48 -64.85 12.18
C ARG A 37 -19.60 -63.32 12.32
N ARG A 38 -20.76 -62.81 12.75
CA ARG A 38 -20.94 -61.36 12.95
C ARG A 38 -20.14 -60.85 14.15
N ALA A 39 -20.12 -61.61 15.26
CA ALA A 39 -19.33 -61.28 16.44
C ALA A 39 -17.82 -61.31 16.13
N ARG A 40 -17.35 -62.33 15.40
CA ARG A 40 -15.95 -62.43 14.96
C ARG A 40 -15.54 -61.28 14.04
N ARG A 41 -16.40 -60.89 13.10
CA ARG A 41 -16.14 -59.71 12.23
C ARG A 41 -15.97 -58.43 13.06
N LEU A 42 -16.84 -58.18 14.04
CA LEU A 42 -16.73 -57.01 14.93
C LEU A 42 -15.42 -57.03 15.74
N GLN A 43 -15.01 -58.20 16.23
CA GLN A 43 -13.73 -58.37 16.94
C GLN A 43 -12.52 -58.08 16.03
N LEU A 44 -12.53 -58.59 14.79
CA LEU A 44 -11.47 -58.33 13.82
C LEU A 44 -11.43 -56.84 13.41
N GLU A 45 -12.58 -56.19 13.28
CA GLU A 45 -12.67 -54.74 13.07
C GLU A 45 -12.04 -53.97 14.25
N GLN A 46 -12.24 -54.42 15.48
CA GLN A 46 -11.63 -53.83 16.68
C GLN A 46 -10.10 -54.06 16.77
N GLU A 47 -9.61 -55.24 16.38
CA GLU A 47 -8.17 -55.53 16.28
C GLU A 47 -7.51 -54.65 15.21
N LEU A 48 -8.14 -54.50 14.04
CA LEU A 48 -7.65 -53.61 12.98
C LEU A 48 -7.57 -52.15 13.43
N LEU A 49 -8.58 -51.67 14.18
CA LEU A 49 -8.56 -50.34 14.78
C LEU A 49 -7.40 -50.16 15.79
N SER A 50 -7.09 -51.21 16.56
CA SER A 50 -5.99 -51.22 17.53
C SER A 50 -4.63 -51.18 16.84
N MET A 51 -4.45 -51.95 15.76
CA MET A 51 -3.24 -51.90 14.93
C MET A 51 -3.03 -50.52 14.30
N ARG A 52 -4.06 -49.91 13.71
CA ARG A 52 -4.00 -48.54 13.18
C ARG A 52 -3.66 -47.50 14.25
N ARG A 53 -3.97 -47.77 15.53
CA ARG A 53 -3.53 -46.92 16.65
C ARG A 53 -2.04 -47.10 16.93
N ALA A 54 -1.53 -48.33 16.97
CA ALA A 54 -0.12 -48.63 17.16
C ALA A 54 0.75 -48.05 16.02
N GLU A 55 0.30 -48.20 14.77
CA GLU A 55 0.94 -47.60 13.59
C GLU A 55 1.09 -46.07 13.74
N ARG A 56 0.03 -45.37 14.15
CA ARG A 56 0.10 -43.92 14.38
C ARG A 56 1.09 -43.53 15.48
N ILE A 57 1.26 -44.35 16.52
CA ILE A 57 2.25 -44.12 17.58
C ILE A 57 3.66 -44.25 16.99
N ALA A 58 3.92 -45.29 16.21
CA ALA A 58 5.21 -45.48 15.53
C ALA A 58 5.52 -44.32 14.56
N LEU A 59 4.55 -43.89 13.75
CA LEU A 59 4.70 -42.73 12.86
C LEU A 59 4.93 -41.42 13.64
N LYS A 60 4.31 -41.23 14.81
CA LYS A 60 4.58 -40.07 15.67
C LYS A 60 6.01 -40.11 16.22
N ALA A 61 6.51 -41.28 16.61
CA ALA A 61 7.89 -41.45 17.06
C ALA A 61 8.90 -41.17 15.94
N LEU A 62 8.62 -41.64 14.71
CA LEU A 62 9.46 -41.39 13.55
C LEU A 62 9.49 -39.91 13.17
N ASN A 63 8.33 -39.25 13.12
CA ASN A 63 8.27 -37.82 12.81
C ASN A 63 9.07 -36.97 13.79
N ARG A 64 9.10 -37.32 15.08
CA ARG A 64 9.93 -36.63 16.10
C ARG A 64 11.43 -36.67 15.83
N GLN A 65 11.91 -37.60 15.00
CA GLN A 65 13.32 -37.70 14.62
C GLN A 65 13.66 -36.84 13.39
N THR A 66 12.68 -36.18 12.78
CA THR A 66 12.93 -35.24 11.67
C THR A 66 13.37 -33.89 12.23
N GLU A 67 14.32 -33.22 11.57
CA GLU A 67 14.86 -31.92 12.00
C GLU A 67 13.76 -30.87 12.22
N VAL A 68 12.75 -30.86 11.35
CA VAL A 68 11.67 -29.87 11.42
C VAL A 68 10.71 -30.13 12.59
N CYS A 69 10.51 -31.39 12.99
CA CYS A 69 9.71 -31.70 14.18
C CYS A 69 10.51 -31.63 15.50
N ALA A 70 11.82 -31.39 15.43
CA ALA A 70 12.66 -31.08 16.59
C ALA A 70 12.64 -29.59 16.96
N LEU A 71 12.10 -28.73 16.09
CA LEU A 71 11.94 -27.30 16.35
C LEU A 71 10.98 -27.06 17.53
N PRO A 72 11.24 -26.04 18.37
CA PRO A 72 10.28 -25.60 19.39
C PRO A 72 8.93 -25.20 18.78
N ALA A 73 7.87 -25.35 19.56
CA ALA A 73 6.50 -25.06 19.12
C ALA A 73 6.33 -23.58 18.72
N GLU A 74 7.04 -22.68 19.40
CA GLU A 74 7.03 -21.24 19.17
C GLU A 74 7.64 -20.89 17.81
N VAL A 75 8.73 -21.57 17.44
CA VAL A 75 9.39 -21.37 16.14
C VAL A 75 8.50 -21.87 15.01
N LEU A 76 7.89 -23.06 15.18
CA LEU A 76 6.93 -23.58 14.21
C LEU A 76 5.70 -22.68 14.08
N ALA A 77 5.17 -22.16 15.19
CA ALA A 77 4.06 -21.21 15.17
C ALA A 77 4.39 -19.92 14.41
N ALA A 78 5.60 -19.37 14.60
CA ALA A 78 6.07 -18.22 13.85
C ALA A 78 6.18 -18.52 12.35
N VAL A 79 6.73 -19.68 11.98
CA VAL A 79 6.77 -20.14 10.58
C VAL A 79 5.35 -20.25 10.01
N PHE A 80 4.41 -20.84 10.74
CA PHE A 80 3.02 -20.96 10.29
C PHE A 80 2.34 -19.60 10.08
N ALA A 81 2.64 -18.60 10.92
CA ALA A 81 2.16 -17.24 10.73
C ALA A 81 2.68 -16.62 9.42
N CYS A 82 3.95 -16.83 9.07
CA CYS A 82 4.48 -16.42 7.76
C CYS A 82 3.79 -17.16 6.60
N VAL A 83 3.54 -18.46 6.75
CA VAL A 83 2.86 -19.28 5.73
C VAL A 83 1.43 -18.80 5.49
N GLN A 84 0.74 -18.34 6.54
CA GLN A 84 -0.61 -17.78 6.45
C GLN A 84 -0.70 -16.55 5.57
N ASP A 85 0.36 -15.73 5.52
CA ASP A 85 0.41 -14.52 4.68
C ASP A 85 0.67 -14.84 3.20
N ILE A 86 1.50 -15.83 2.90
CA ILE A 86 1.89 -16.16 1.52
C ILE A 86 1.02 -17.24 0.87
N TRP A 87 0.30 -18.05 1.66
CA TRP A 87 -0.50 -19.18 1.18
C TRP A 87 -1.92 -19.18 1.75
N PRO A 88 -2.78 -18.22 1.37
CA PRO A 88 -4.16 -18.16 1.85
C PRO A 88 -5.04 -19.30 1.28
N PRO A 89 -6.15 -19.64 1.95
CA PRO A 89 -7.18 -20.51 1.38
C PRO A 89 -7.69 -19.97 0.03
N SER A 90 -8.05 -20.89 -0.87
CA SER A 90 -8.47 -20.53 -2.23
C SER A 90 -9.75 -21.24 -2.64
N ARG A 91 -10.54 -20.61 -3.51
CA ARG A 91 -11.75 -21.19 -4.08
C ARG A 91 -11.67 -21.15 -5.60
N LYS A 92 -11.93 -22.28 -6.24
CA LYS A 92 -11.95 -22.40 -7.71
C LYS A 92 -13.30 -22.92 -8.17
N LYS A 93 -13.80 -22.37 -9.28
CA LYS A 93 -14.94 -22.96 -9.99
C LYS A 93 -14.52 -24.29 -10.62
N PRO A 94 -15.40 -25.31 -10.60
CA PRO A 94 -15.13 -26.54 -11.33
C PRO A 94 -14.97 -26.23 -12.82
N VAL A 95 -13.94 -26.82 -13.44
CA VAL A 95 -13.83 -26.89 -14.90
C VAL A 95 -14.92 -27.88 -15.34
N ALA A 96 -15.87 -27.41 -16.14
CA ALA A 96 -17.12 -28.13 -16.39
C ALA A 96 -16.91 -29.53 -16.99
N ASP A 97 -17.70 -30.50 -16.52
CA ASP A 97 -18.34 -31.46 -17.42
C ASP A 97 -19.58 -32.17 -16.82
N ASN A 98 -19.84 -32.09 -15.51
CA ASN A 98 -21.02 -32.74 -14.92
C ASN A 98 -21.81 -31.78 -14.01
N MET A 99 -23.13 -31.86 -14.11
CA MET A 99 -24.19 -30.96 -13.60
C MET A 99 -24.21 -30.68 -12.07
N THR A 100 -23.17 -31.01 -11.31
CA THR A 100 -23.06 -30.66 -9.87
C THR A 100 -22.02 -29.55 -9.67
N MET A 101 -22.46 -28.34 -9.31
CA MET A 101 -21.60 -27.20 -8.97
C MET A 101 -20.86 -27.42 -7.64
N ASN A 102 -19.90 -28.33 -7.60
CA ASN A 102 -19.03 -28.52 -6.44
C ASN A 102 -17.78 -27.64 -6.58
N TYR A 103 -17.74 -26.54 -5.81
CA TYR A 103 -16.56 -25.68 -5.73
C TYR A 103 -15.37 -26.45 -5.15
N CYS A 104 -14.19 -26.25 -5.73
CA CYS A 104 -12.95 -26.78 -5.19
C CYS A 104 -12.34 -25.78 -4.21
N TYR A 105 -12.10 -26.22 -2.97
CA TYR A 105 -11.50 -25.41 -1.92
C TYR A 105 -10.08 -25.87 -1.65
N GLY A 106 -9.11 -24.99 -1.89
CA GLY A 106 -7.73 -25.15 -1.46
C GLY A 106 -7.59 -24.73 0.00
N TRP A 107 -6.95 -25.57 0.80
CA TRP A 107 -6.85 -25.38 2.25
C TRP A 107 -5.90 -24.25 2.63
N GLY A 108 -4.98 -23.88 1.73
CA GLY A 108 -3.91 -22.92 2.02
C GLY A 108 -3.09 -23.36 3.22
N TRP A 109 -2.69 -22.41 4.05
CA TRP A 109 -1.93 -22.64 5.27
C TRP A 109 -2.57 -23.64 6.23
N ILE A 110 -3.90 -23.83 6.22
CA ILE A 110 -4.58 -24.82 7.09
C ILE A 110 -4.04 -26.24 6.81
N ALA A 111 -3.46 -26.49 5.64
CA ALA A 111 -2.77 -27.75 5.35
C ALA A 111 -1.66 -28.10 6.34
N VAL A 112 -1.08 -27.12 7.08
CA VAL A 112 -0.09 -27.40 8.14
C VAL A 112 -0.66 -28.29 9.24
N THR A 113 -1.98 -28.25 9.49
CA THR A 113 -2.64 -29.15 10.45
C THR A 113 -2.77 -30.59 9.94
N HIS A 114 -2.35 -30.86 8.70
CA HIS A 114 -2.44 -32.17 8.05
C HIS A 114 -1.08 -32.82 7.79
N VAL A 115 0.02 -32.10 8.00
CA VAL A 115 1.38 -32.62 7.79
C VAL A 115 1.72 -33.75 8.76
N CYS A 116 1.68 -33.48 10.07
CA CYS A 116 1.91 -34.49 11.10
C CYS A 116 1.14 -34.17 12.39
N SER A 117 1.14 -35.12 13.34
CA SER A 117 0.43 -34.92 14.61
C SER A 117 1.01 -33.79 15.47
N TYR A 118 2.33 -33.57 15.41
CA TYR A 118 3.00 -32.51 16.17
C TYR A 118 2.65 -31.13 15.62
N TRP A 119 2.72 -30.94 14.29
CA TRP A 119 2.33 -29.67 13.66
C TRP A 119 0.86 -29.32 13.91
N ARG A 120 -0.02 -30.32 13.85
CA ARG A 120 -1.43 -30.16 14.21
C ARG A 120 -1.59 -29.70 15.66
N GLU A 121 -0.85 -30.31 16.58
CA GLU A 121 -0.88 -29.96 18.00
C GLU A 121 -0.42 -28.50 18.21
N VAL A 122 0.71 -28.11 17.61
CA VAL A 122 1.23 -26.73 17.66
C VAL A 122 0.22 -25.74 17.07
N ALA A 123 -0.27 -25.99 15.86
CA ALA A 123 -1.20 -25.10 15.17
C ALA A 123 -2.53 -24.95 15.94
N ASN A 124 -3.11 -26.06 16.43
CA ASN A 124 -4.38 -26.01 17.18
C ASN A 124 -4.22 -25.37 18.58
N ASN A 125 -3.04 -25.46 19.20
CA ASN A 125 -2.75 -24.84 20.49
C ASN A 125 -2.27 -23.39 20.37
N THR A 126 -2.24 -22.82 19.15
CA THR A 126 -1.82 -21.44 18.89
C THR A 126 -3.01 -20.61 18.37
N PRO A 127 -3.83 -20.00 19.25
CA PRO A 127 -5.05 -19.28 18.85
C PRO A 127 -4.82 -18.12 17.90
N TYR A 128 -3.64 -17.48 17.97
CA TYR A 128 -3.27 -16.34 17.13
C TYR A 128 -3.35 -16.66 15.63
N LEU A 129 -3.01 -17.90 15.21
CA LEU A 129 -3.11 -18.33 13.82
C LEU A 129 -4.55 -18.34 13.29
N TRP A 130 -5.53 -18.49 14.18
CA TRP A 130 -6.94 -18.65 13.83
C TRP A 130 -7.76 -17.36 13.99
N ARG A 131 -7.13 -16.24 14.37
CA ARG A 131 -7.84 -14.99 14.64
C ARG A 131 -7.92 -14.06 13.42
N THR A 132 -6.96 -14.14 12.50
CA THR A 132 -6.84 -13.22 11.36
C THR A 132 -7.02 -13.97 10.04
N HIS A 133 -8.02 -13.62 9.25
CA HIS A 133 -8.32 -14.28 7.98
C HIS A 133 -8.56 -13.26 6.86
N LYS A 134 -7.60 -13.17 5.93
CA LYS A 134 -7.61 -12.20 4.82
C LYS A 134 -8.55 -12.59 3.66
N SER A 135 -9.00 -13.85 3.61
CA SER A 135 -9.75 -14.41 2.47
C SER A 135 -10.91 -15.31 2.92
N CYS A 136 -11.74 -14.83 3.85
CA CYS A 136 -12.86 -15.58 4.42
C CYS A 136 -13.83 -16.13 3.35
N ALA A 137 -14.06 -15.38 2.27
CA ALA A 137 -14.93 -15.78 1.17
C ALA A 137 -14.46 -17.05 0.41
N SER A 138 -13.18 -17.38 0.52
CA SER A 138 -12.55 -18.55 -0.10
C SER A 138 -12.41 -19.75 0.84
N ILE A 139 -12.84 -19.63 2.11
CA ILE A 139 -12.84 -20.73 3.07
C ILE A 139 -14.10 -21.57 2.86
N ASN A 140 -13.97 -22.90 2.89
CA ASN A 140 -15.14 -23.77 2.89
C ASN A 140 -15.95 -23.54 4.18
N PRO A 141 -17.26 -23.19 4.09
CA PRO A 141 -18.07 -22.86 5.25
C PRO A 141 -18.12 -23.95 6.34
N VAL A 142 -17.88 -25.22 5.98
CA VAL A 142 -17.83 -26.35 6.93
C VAL A 142 -16.73 -26.19 7.98
N PHE A 143 -15.65 -25.45 7.69
CA PHE A 143 -14.55 -25.23 8.64
C PHE A 143 -14.72 -24.01 9.53
N ILE A 144 -15.79 -23.21 9.36
CA ILE A 144 -16.02 -22.02 10.19
C ILE A 144 -16.07 -22.38 11.69
N PRO A 145 -16.83 -23.42 12.12
CA PRO A 145 -16.87 -23.78 13.53
C PRO A 145 -15.49 -24.16 14.10
N ASP A 146 -14.68 -24.89 13.34
CA ASP A 146 -13.32 -25.25 13.73
C ASP A 146 -12.44 -24.02 13.94
N ILE A 147 -12.49 -23.05 13.01
CA ILE A 147 -11.71 -21.82 13.09
C ILE A 147 -12.14 -20.99 14.31
N ILE A 148 -13.45 -20.83 14.51
CA ILE A 148 -14.01 -20.08 15.63
C ILE A 148 -13.64 -20.73 16.98
N LEU A 149 -13.67 -22.06 17.09
CA LEU A 149 -13.26 -22.77 18.30
C LEU A 149 -11.75 -22.64 18.56
N ARG A 150 -10.92 -22.73 17.51
CA ARG A 150 -9.45 -22.64 17.64
C ARG A 150 -8.95 -21.23 17.96
N SER A 151 -9.67 -20.20 17.53
CA SER A 151 -9.39 -18.80 17.92
C SER A 151 -9.73 -18.48 19.38
N ARG A 152 -10.45 -19.38 20.08
CA ARG A 152 -10.85 -19.27 21.49
C ARG A 152 -11.63 -17.98 21.76
N SER A 153 -11.17 -17.13 22.68
CA SER A 153 -11.78 -15.84 23.02
C SER A 153 -11.07 -14.66 22.35
N SER A 154 -10.17 -14.92 21.39
CA SER A 154 -9.39 -13.86 20.73
C SER A 154 -10.29 -12.98 19.87
N SER A 155 -9.93 -11.70 19.75
CA SER A 155 -10.54 -10.78 18.79
C SER A 155 -10.25 -11.21 17.36
N LEU A 156 -11.26 -11.14 16.49
CA LEU A 156 -11.19 -11.60 15.11
C LEU A 156 -10.93 -10.43 14.15
N GLU A 157 -10.12 -10.69 13.14
CA GLU A 157 -9.82 -9.80 12.02
C GLU A 157 -10.21 -10.51 10.73
N LEU A 158 -11.34 -10.13 10.15
CA LEU A 158 -11.96 -10.84 9.03
C LEU A 158 -11.99 -9.95 7.79
N SER A 159 -11.56 -10.50 6.66
CA SER A 159 -11.63 -9.86 5.36
C SER A 159 -12.31 -10.78 4.34
N PHE A 160 -13.33 -10.23 3.70
CA PHE A 160 -14.08 -10.85 2.62
C PHE A 160 -13.79 -10.10 1.34
N THR A 161 -13.33 -10.82 0.33
CA THR A 161 -13.19 -10.29 -1.03
C THR A 161 -14.00 -11.18 -1.95
N TRP A 162 -15.18 -10.69 -2.31
CA TRP A 162 -16.02 -11.34 -3.29
C TRP A 162 -15.59 -10.95 -4.70
N ASN A 163 -15.89 -11.84 -5.62
CA ASN A 163 -15.55 -11.75 -7.03
C ASN A 163 -16.71 -12.38 -7.76
N SER A 164 -17.44 -11.60 -8.55
CA SER A 164 -18.64 -12.05 -9.27
C SER A 164 -18.38 -13.23 -10.22
N ARG A 165 -17.13 -13.44 -10.65
CA ARG A 165 -16.73 -14.60 -11.44
C ARG A 165 -16.60 -15.87 -10.61
N LEU A 166 -16.38 -15.79 -9.30
CA LEU A 166 -16.18 -16.95 -8.41
C LEU A 166 -17.33 -17.16 -7.43
N HIS A 167 -17.96 -16.08 -6.98
CA HIS A 167 -18.97 -16.03 -5.94
C HIS A 167 -20.31 -15.62 -6.56
N SER A 168 -21.32 -16.46 -6.36
CA SER A 168 -22.67 -16.26 -6.85
C SER A 168 -23.51 -15.34 -5.95
N ASN A 169 -23.30 -15.40 -4.63
CA ASN A 169 -23.86 -14.48 -3.63
C ASN A 169 -23.04 -14.58 -2.32
N ILE A 170 -23.38 -13.75 -1.33
CA ILE A 170 -22.72 -13.75 -0.02
C ILE A 170 -22.96 -15.06 0.76
N HIS A 171 -24.13 -15.68 0.57
CA HIS A 171 -24.53 -16.88 1.31
C HIS A 171 -23.70 -18.11 0.94
N ASP A 172 -23.27 -18.21 -0.31
CA ASP A 172 -22.41 -19.30 -0.79
C ASP A 172 -21.03 -19.30 -0.12
N THR A 173 -20.62 -18.17 0.46
CA THR A 173 -19.34 -18.03 1.17
C THR A 173 -19.43 -18.32 2.65
N GLY A 174 -20.64 -18.53 3.18
CA GLY A 174 -20.86 -18.69 4.61
C GLY A 174 -20.69 -17.39 5.41
N ALA A 175 -20.68 -16.22 4.78
CA ALA A 175 -20.53 -14.92 5.45
C ALA A 175 -21.54 -14.71 6.59
N GLN A 176 -22.77 -15.19 6.42
CA GLN A 176 -23.82 -15.20 7.44
C GLN A 176 -23.42 -15.93 8.73
N HIS A 177 -22.56 -16.95 8.63
CA HIS A 177 -22.10 -17.70 9.80
C HIS A 177 -21.00 -16.93 10.53
N TRP A 178 -20.13 -16.24 9.81
CA TRP A 178 -19.10 -15.38 10.42
C TRP A 178 -19.69 -14.16 11.12
N LEU A 179 -20.79 -13.61 10.60
CA LEU A 179 -21.43 -12.39 11.08
C LEU A 179 -22.59 -12.66 12.05
N GLU A 180 -22.77 -13.92 12.47
CA GLU A 180 -23.75 -14.27 13.49
C GLU A 180 -23.41 -13.55 14.83
N PRO A 181 -24.41 -13.03 15.58
CA PRO A 181 -24.21 -12.24 16.80
C PRO A 181 -23.21 -12.77 17.84
N THR A 182 -23.07 -14.09 17.99
CA THR A 182 -22.12 -14.70 18.94
C THR A 182 -20.67 -14.58 18.48
N ILE A 183 -20.44 -14.52 17.17
CA ILE A 183 -19.10 -14.37 16.57
C ILE A 183 -18.78 -12.89 16.36
N SER A 184 -19.76 -12.11 15.89
CA SER A 184 -19.55 -10.70 15.52
C SER A 184 -19.12 -9.80 16.68
N ARG A 185 -19.56 -10.11 17.91
CA ARG A 185 -19.09 -9.44 19.14
C ARG A 185 -17.58 -9.55 19.38
N ARG A 186 -16.91 -10.51 18.74
CA ARG A 186 -15.46 -10.69 18.82
C ARG A 186 -14.72 -10.02 17.67
N ILE A 187 -15.42 -9.52 16.65
CA ILE A 187 -14.80 -8.93 15.46
C ILE A 187 -14.29 -7.54 15.82
N ARG A 188 -12.96 -7.39 15.72
CA ARG A 188 -12.24 -6.12 15.91
C ARG A 188 -11.99 -5.41 14.59
N SER A 189 -11.76 -6.16 13.51
CA SER A 189 -11.57 -5.61 12.17
C SER A 189 -12.43 -6.38 11.18
N LEU A 190 -13.25 -5.66 10.42
CA LEU A 190 -14.09 -6.22 9.37
C LEU A 190 -13.84 -5.49 8.05
N SER A 191 -13.41 -6.22 7.03
CA SER A 191 -13.32 -5.72 5.66
C SER A 191 -14.23 -6.51 4.73
N LEU A 192 -15.16 -5.83 4.07
CA LEU A 192 -16.12 -6.42 3.14
C LEU A 192 -15.93 -5.76 1.77
N LYS A 193 -15.40 -6.51 0.80
CA LYS A 193 -15.01 -5.99 -0.51
C LYS A 193 -15.61 -6.76 -1.65
N GLY A 194 -15.95 -6.06 -2.73
CA GLY A 194 -16.28 -6.69 -4.00
C GLY A 194 -17.66 -7.35 -4.05
N PHE A 195 -18.66 -6.75 -3.39
CA PHE A 195 -20.00 -7.32 -3.25
C PHE A 195 -20.56 -7.88 -4.58
N PRO A 196 -21.11 -9.11 -4.57
CA PRO A 196 -21.71 -9.69 -5.76
C PRO A 196 -22.98 -8.91 -6.15
N SER A 197 -23.19 -8.70 -7.44
CA SER A 197 -24.20 -7.76 -7.96
C SER A 197 -25.66 -8.15 -7.68
N LYS A 198 -25.96 -9.45 -7.49
CA LYS A 198 -27.34 -9.93 -7.38
C LYS A 198 -28.09 -9.45 -6.13
N PRO A 199 -29.39 -9.11 -6.20
CA PRO A 199 -30.19 -8.54 -5.10
C PRO A 199 -30.32 -9.40 -3.82
N SER A 200 -30.01 -10.70 -3.87
CA SER A 200 -29.91 -11.56 -2.68
C SER A 200 -28.56 -11.45 -1.95
N SER A 201 -27.72 -10.50 -2.32
CA SER A 201 -26.42 -10.17 -1.70
C SER A 201 -26.51 -9.12 -0.59
N ASP A 202 -27.69 -8.97 0.02
CA ASP A 202 -27.93 -7.92 0.99
C ASP A 202 -27.18 -8.16 2.32
N VAL A 203 -26.06 -7.46 2.43
CA VAL A 203 -25.18 -7.46 3.60
C VAL A 203 -25.75 -6.61 4.74
N GLY A 204 -26.69 -5.69 4.45
CA GLY A 204 -27.41 -4.96 5.47
C GLY A 204 -28.14 -5.90 6.44
N TYR A 205 -28.61 -7.06 5.97
CA TYR A 205 -29.17 -8.09 6.85
C TYR A 205 -28.13 -8.86 7.68
N LEU A 206 -26.86 -8.85 7.28
CA LEU A 206 -25.80 -9.56 8.01
C LEU A 206 -25.16 -8.70 9.10
N ILE A 207 -25.23 -7.38 8.98
CA ILE A 207 -24.71 -6.45 9.99
C ILE A 207 -25.87 -5.97 10.86
N TYR A 208 -26.09 -6.68 11.96
CA TYR A 208 -27.10 -6.28 12.94
C TYR A 208 -26.60 -5.11 13.80
N PRO A 209 -27.38 -4.03 13.97
CA PRO A 209 -27.10 -2.99 14.96
C PRO A 209 -26.87 -3.60 16.35
N GLY A 210 -25.78 -3.22 17.02
CA GLY A 210 -25.42 -3.74 18.35
C GLY A 210 -24.78 -5.14 18.37
N SER A 211 -24.33 -5.64 17.21
CA SER A 211 -23.56 -6.89 17.12
C SER A 211 -22.05 -6.66 16.98
N LEU A 212 -21.63 -5.41 16.76
CA LEU A 212 -20.25 -5.01 16.47
C LEU A 212 -19.60 -4.26 17.65
N ASP A 213 -19.89 -4.67 18.89
CA ASP A 213 -19.44 -3.96 20.11
C ASP A 213 -17.92 -3.80 20.22
N ALA A 214 -17.16 -4.75 19.65
CA ALA A 214 -15.70 -4.78 19.68
C ALA A 214 -15.04 -4.18 18.43
N ILE A 215 -15.81 -3.73 17.43
CA ILE A 215 -15.24 -3.29 16.16
C ILE A 215 -14.45 -1.99 16.33
N GLU A 216 -13.22 -2.01 15.83
CA GLU A 216 -12.30 -0.86 15.79
C GLU A 216 -12.08 -0.41 14.35
N HIS A 217 -12.10 -1.34 13.39
CA HIS A 217 -11.87 -1.08 11.97
C HIS A 217 -13.01 -1.65 11.13
N LEU A 218 -13.68 -0.79 10.37
CA LEU A 218 -14.72 -1.16 9.42
C LEU A 218 -14.33 -0.64 8.03
N ALA A 219 -14.19 -1.57 7.08
CA ALA A 219 -13.92 -1.25 5.69
C ALA A 219 -14.97 -1.89 4.78
N LEU A 220 -15.65 -1.08 3.98
CA LEU A 220 -16.68 -1.50 3.04
C LEU A 220 -16.29 -1.02 1.63
N GLU A 221 -16.36 -1.90 0.63
CA GLU A 221 -16.02 -1.59 -0.77
C GLU A 221 -17.02 -2.24 -1.75
N VAL A 222 -17.66 -1.45 -2.62
CA VAL A 222 -18.60 -1.91 -3.65
C VAL A 222 -17.96 -1.92 -5.04
N SER A 223 -17.94 -3.10 -5.69
CA SER A 223 -17.23 -3.30 -6.96
C SER A 223 -17.99 -2.95 -8.25
N THR A 224 -19.33 -2.91 -8.25
CA THR A 224 -20.12 -2.84 -9.50
C THR A 224 -20.99 -1.60 -9.58
N TYR A 225 -20.58 -0.69 -10.45
CA TYR A 225 -21.20 0.62 -10.73
C TYR A 225 -22.61 0.59 -11.34
N ARG A 226 -23.09 -0.57 -11.84
CA ARG A 226 -24.30 -0.66 -12.67
C ARG A 226 -25.57 -1.10 -11.96
N GLU A 227 -25.45 -1.70 -10.78
CA GLU A 227 -26.60 -2.14 -10.00
C GLU A 227 -26.56 -1.32 -8.72
N GLY A 228 -27.58 -0.49 -8.52
CA GLY A 228 -27.61 0.54 -7.48
C GLY A 228 -27.18 0.01 -6.11
N LEU A 229 -26.56 0.89 -5.32
CA LEU A 229 -26.26 0.66 -3.92
C LEU A 229 -27.45 -0.03 -3.24
N ASN A 230 -27.15 -1.05 -2.43
CA ASN A 230 -28.22 -1.68 -1.68
C ASN A 230 -28.79 -0.69 -0.65
N ASN A 231 -30.05 -0.31 -0.81
CA ASN A 231 -30.74 0.69 0.00
C ASN A 231 -30.64 0.37 1.50
N THR A 232 -30.69 -0.91 1.91
CA THR A 232 -30.57 -1.34 3.31
C THR A 232 -29.23 -1.03 3.96
N LEU A 233 -28.12 -1.17 3.24
CA LEU A 233 -26.79 -0.82 3.79
C LEU A 233 -26.64 0.70 3.90
N LEU A 234 -27.20 1.45 2.95
CA LEU A 234 -27.28 2.90 3.04
C LEU A 234 -28.14 3.34 4.22
N ASP A 235 -29.30 2.72 4.41
CA ASP A 235 -30.20 2.97 5.55
C ASP A 235 -29.51 2.62 6.87
N LEU A 236 -28.73 1.55 6.93
CA LEU A 236 -27.94 1.17 8.11
C LEU A 236 -26.90 2.24 8.45
N LEU A 237 -26.15 2.71 7.45
CA LEU A 237 -25.14 3.77 7.64
C LEU A 237 -25.78 5.12 7.98
N ALA A 238 -26.94 5.44 7.41
CA ALA A 238 -27.68 6.66 7.71
C ALA A 238 -28.23 6.66 9.14
N ASN A 239 -28.71 5.52 9.63
CA ASN A 239 -29.28 5.35 10.97
C ASN A 239 -28.26 4.79 11.98
N TRP A 240 -26.97 4.93 11.70
CA TRP A 240 -25.92 4.44 12.58
C TRP A 240 -26.02 5.12 13.96
N LYS A 241 -25.91 4.35 15.03
CA LYS A 241 -25.87 4.87 16.40
C LYS A 241 -24.47 4.63 16.97
N PRO A 242 -23.92 5.56 17.77
CA PRO A 242 -22.63 5.34 18.46
C PRO A 242 -22.59 4.05 19.28
N GLU A 243 -23.73 3.64 19.84
CA GLU A 243 -23.90 2.38 20.58
C GLU A 243 -23.69 1.13 19.73
N ASN A 244 -23.84 1.20 18.40
CA ASN A 244 -23.68 0.05 17.51
C ASN A 244 -22.23 -0.40 17.38
N ALA A 245 -21.28 0.52 17.59
CA ALA A 245 -19.84 0.30 17.44
C ALA A 245 -19.06 1.33 18.28
N PRO A 246 -19.12 1.23 19.62
CA PRO A 246 -18.57 2.25 20.52
C PRO A 246 -17.04 2.36 20.48
N ARG A 247 -16.37 1.38 19.86
CA ARG A 247 -14.90 1.32 19.72
C ARG A 247 -14.40 1.67 18.33
N LEU A 248 -15.28 2.06 17.41
CA LEU A 248 -14.91 2.34 16.03
C LEU A 248 -13.89 3.49 15.96
N ARG A 249 -12.73 3.22 15.39
CA ARG A 249 -11.60 4.13 15.24
C ARG A 249 -11.23 4.36 13.78
N SER A 250 -11.52 3.41 12.91
CA SER A 250 -11.16 3.45 11.50
C SER A 250 -12.38 3.10 10.65
N LEU A 251 -12.74 4.00 9.76
CA LEU A 251 -13.82 3.83 8.81
C LEU A 251 -13.31 4.03 7.39
N SER A 252 -13.52 3.04 6.53
CA SER A 252 -13.20 3.08 5.10
C SER A 252 -14.43 2.74 4.28
N LEU A 253 -14.90 3.68 3.46
CA LEU A 253 -16.08 3.52 2.62
C LEU A 253 -15.69 3.79 1.16
N ASP A 254 -15.56 2.73 0.34
CA ASP A 254 -15.27 2.84 -1.09
C ASP A 254 -16.49 2.47 -1.94
N GLY A 255 -16.89 3.40 -2.81
CA GLY A 255 -18.03 3.27 -3.68
C GLY A 255 -19.37 3.57 -2.99
N TYR A 256 -19.37 4.27 -1.85
CA TYR A 256 -20.58 4.59 -1.08
C TYR A 256 -20.96 6.06 -1.17
N ARG A 257 -22.27 6.31 -1.28
CA ARG A 257 -22.86 7.64 -1.02
C ARG A 257 -23.36 7.64 0.42
N ILE A 258 -22.84 8.51 1.27
CA ILE A 258 -23.23 8.57 2.68
C ILE A 258 -23.65 10.00 3.04
N HIS A 259 -24.68 10.11 3.88
CA HIS A 259 -25.06 11.39 4.47
C HIS A 259 -23.99 11.82 5.47
N TRP A 260 -23.36 12.97 5.25
CA TRP A 260 -22.32 13.53 6.12
C TRP A 260 -22.84 13.93 7.51
N ALA A 261 -24.15 14.09 7.66
CA ALA A 261 -24.80 14.22 8.96
C ALA A 261 -24.89 12.89 9.75
N SER A 262 -24.50 11.75 9.17
CA SER A 262 -24.58 10.44 9.82
C SER A 262 -23.79 10.41 11.13
N PRO A 263 -24.35 9.85 12.22
CA PRO A 263 -23.63 9.70 13.49
C PRO A 263 -22.46 8.70 13.44
N ILE A 264 -22.24 8.00 12.32
CA ILE A 264 -21.05 7.17 12.13
C ILE A 264 -19.77 8.03 12.14
N PHE A 265 -19.86 9.29 11.71
CA PHE A 265 -18.81 10.29 11.78
C PHE A 265 -18.72 10.86 13.20
N SER A 266 -18.24 10.01 14.10
CA SER A 266 -18.11 10.31 15.52
C SER A 266 -16.69 10.71 15.90
N ASN A 267 -16.56 11.38 17.04
CA ASN A 267 -15.29 11.84 17.60
C ASN A 267 -14.32 10.72 18.04
N SER A 268 -14.73 9.45 17.96
CA SER A 268 -13.83 8.31 18.22
C SER A 268 -12.97 7.94 17.01
N LEU A 269 -13.32 8.45 15.82
CA LEU A 269 -12.58 8.16 14.59
C LEU A 269 -11.20 8.83 14.58
N THR A 270 -10.21 8.01 14.23
CA THR A 270 -8.80 8.38 14.02
C THR A 270 -8.42 8.25 12.55
N HIS A 271 -9.09 7.36 11.80
CA HIS A 271 -8.84 7.13 10.38
C HIS A 271 -10.16 7.19 9.62
N LEU A 272 -10.24 8.06 8.63
CA LEU A 272 -11.39 8.17 7.76
C LEU A 272 -10.95 8.13 6.29
N HIS A 273 -11.44 7.14 5.56
CA HIS A 273 -11.31 7.05 4.11
C HIS A 273 -12.71 6.98 3.49
N ILE A 274 -12.99 7.89 2.55
CA ILE A 274 -14.24 7.89 1.80
C ILE A 274 -13.91 8.08 0.33
N LYS A 275 -14.46 7.21 -0.51
CA LYS A 275 -14.34 7.26 -1.95
C LYS A 275 -15.70 7.13 -2.61
N LEU A 276 -16.08 8.14 -3.39
CA LEU A 276 -17.31 8.05 -4.21
C LEU A 276 -17.08 7.14 -5.42
N PRO A 277 -18.14 6.51 -5.96
CA PRO A 277 -18.05 5.68 -7.16
C PRO A 277 -17.41 6.41 -8.34
N SER A 278 -16.44 5.77 -9.01
CA SER A 278 -15.68 6.39 -10.11
C SER A 278 -16.46 6.64 -11.42
N SER A 279 -17.62 6.02 -11.61
CA SER A 279 -18.40 6.17 -12.85
C SER A 279 -19.13 7.52 -12.92
N THR A 280 -18.52 8.48 -13.62
CA THR A 280 -19.05 9.84 -13.81
C THR A 280 -20.36 9.91 -14.60
N GLU A 281 -20.68 8.88 -15.40
CA GLU A 281 -21.91 8.79 -16.19
C GLU A 281 -23.17 8.65 -15.31
N LEU A 282 -23.01 8.08 -14.10
CA LEU A 282 -24.09 7.80 -13.17
C LEU A 282 -24.13 8.76 -11.98
N MET A 283 -23.20 9.73 -11.93
CA MET A 283 -23.13 10.72 -10.86
C MET A 283 -24.01 11.94 -11.19
N SER A 284 -24.95 12.23 -10.30
CA SER A 284 -25.72 13.48 -10.33
C SER A 284 -25.03 14.54 -9.48
N ALA A 285 -25.35 15.82 -9.71
CA ALA A 285 -24.84 16.90 -8.88
C ALA A 285 -25.27 16.79 -7.40
N ASN A 286 -26.33 16.02 -7.10
CA ASN A 286 -26.84 15.80 -5.75
C ASN A 286 -26.09 14.67 -5.01
N ASP A 287 -25.18 13.95 -5.68
CA ASP A 287 -24.40 12.89 -5.06
C ASP A 287 -23.19 13.42 -4.26
N PHE A 288 -22.88 14.71 -4.43
CA PHE A 288 -21.79 15.39 -3.75
C PHE A 288 -22.31 16.11 -2.50
N PRO A 289 -21.52 16.17 -1.42
CA PRO A 289 -21.89 16.98 -0.27
C PRO A 289 -21.93 18.47 -0.61
N SER A 290 -22.67 19.22 0.20
CA SER A 290 -22.45 20.64 0.37
C SER A 290 -21.18 20.90 1.19
N TYR A 291 -20.64 22.13 1.08
CA TYR A 291 -19.49 22.53 1.90
C TYR A 291 -19.78 22.42 3.40
N MET A 292 -20.95 22.90 3.84
CA MET A 292 -21.34 22.87 5.24
C MET A 292 -21.51 21.45 5.80
N GLU A 293 -22.00 20.52 4.98
CA GLU A 293 -22.07 19.11 5.37
C GLU A 293 -20.69 18.51 5.65
N LEU A 294 -19.68 18.80 4.82
CA LEU A 294 -18.29 18.41 5.08
C LEU A 294 -17.71 19.13 6.29
N PHE A 295 -17.95 20.44 6.40
CA PHE A 295 -17.50 21.27 7.51
C PHE A 295 -17.98 20.70 8.85
N ASP A 296 -19.29 20.46 8.98
CA ASP A 296 -19.89 19.92 10.20
C ASP A 296 -19.37 18.51 10.50
N ALA A 297 -19.21 17.68 9.47
CA ALA A 297 -18.71 16.32 9.64
C ALA A 297 -17.26 16.30 10.15
N ILE A 298 -16.36 17.02 9.48
CA ILE A 298 -14.94 17.06 9.82
C ILE A 298 -14.72 17.74 11.18
N SER A 299 -15.48 18.80 11.48
CA SER A 299 -15.38 19.51 12.76
C SER A 299 -15.70 18.65 13.99
N ARG A 300 -16.43 17.54 13.82
CA ARG A 300 -16.73 16.58 14.89
C ARG A 300 -15.60 15.56 15.15
N LEU A 301 -14.58 15.51 14.29
CA LEU A 301 -13.53 14.48 14.31
C LEU A 301 -12.23 15.02 14.95
N ASP A 302 -12.29 15.40 16.22
CA ASP A 302 -11.17 16.03 16.95
C ASP A 302 -9.92 15.13 17.12
N LYS A 303 -10.10 13.80 17.05
CA LYS A 303 -9.03 12.79 17.17
C LYS A 303 -8.53 12.24 15.83
N LEU A 304 -8.92 12.85 14.72
CA LEU A 304 -8.58 12.33 13.39
C LEU A 304 -7.08 12.47 13.10
N GLU A 305 -6.42 11.34 12.85
CA GLU A 305 -5.01 11.25 12.48
C GLU A 305 -4.83 11.10 10.96
N THR A 306 -5.77 10.45 10.28
CA THR A 306 -5.75 10.25 8.81
C THR A 306 -7.09 10.62 8.19
N LEU A 307 -7.07 11.52 7.22
CA LEU A 307 -8.23 11.90 6.39
C LEU A 307 -7.91 11.63 4.92
N SER A 308 -8.71 10.79 4.28
CA SER A 308 -8.56 10.43 2.88
C SER A 308 -9.90 10.56 2.15
N LEU A 309 -9.96 11.51 1.22
CA LEU A 309 -11.15 11.93 0.50
C LEU A 309 -10.95 11.77 -1.00
N HIS A 310 -11.69 10.84 -1.60
CA HIS A 310 -11.57 10.52 -3.02
C HIS A 310 -12.91 10.82 -3.71
N GLN A 311 -12.93 11.81 -4.60
CA GLN A 311 -14.15 12.30 -5.26
C GLN A 311 -15.25 12.83 -4.34
N THR A 312 -14.98 13.09 -3.08
CA THR A 312 -16.00 13.48 -2.08
C THR A 312 -16.10 15.00 -1.87
N PHE A 313 -15.80 15.80 -2.89
CA PHE A 313 -15.65 17.26 -2.76
C PHE A 313 -16.96 18.01 -2.96
N PRO A 314 -17.12 19.20 -2.35
CA PRO A 314 -18.34 20.00 -2.48
C PRO A 314 -18.73 20.31 -3.92
N LYS A 315 -20.04 20.38 -4.18
CA LYS A 315 -20.57 20.74 -5.51
C LYS A 315 -20.14 22.14 -5.96
N ALA A 316 -20.12 23.09 -5.03
CA ALA A 316 -19.77 24.48 -5.24
C ALA A 316 -18.68 24.86 -4.25
N ASN A 317 -17.78 25.74 -4.67
CA ASN A 317 -16.85 26.39 -3.76
C ASN A 317 -17.66 27.23 -2.76
N PRO A 318 -17.19 27.34 -1.51
CA PRO A 318 -17.79 28.25 -0.56
C PRO A 318 -17.74 29.70 -1.07
N ASP A 319 -18.77 30.49 -0.74
CA ASP A 319 -18.71 31.95 -0.88
C ASP A 319 -17.72 32.52 0.15
N ASP A 320 -17.21 33.74 -0.07
CA ASP A 320 -16.22 34.43 0.80
C ASP A 320 -16.63 34.55 2.28
N ILE A 321 -17.91 34.37 2.59
CA ILE A 321 -18.49 34.47 3.95
C ILE A 321 -18.36 33.13 4.70
N THR A 322 -18.07 32.02 4.00
CA THR A 322 -18.06 30.69 4.59
C THR A 322 -16.78 30.46 5.40
N PRO A 323 -16.87 29.94 6.65
CA PRO A 323 -15.68 29.71 7.46
C PRO A 323 -14.80 28.59 6.88
N PRO A 324 -13.46 28.71 6.95
CA PRO A 324 -12.57 27.65 6.51
C PRO A 324 -12.66 26.42 7.42
N ILE A 325 -12.45 25.22 6.88
CA ILE A 325 -12.45 23.98 7.64
C ILE A 325 -11.13 23.86 8.40
N LEU A 326 -11.19 23.96 9.71
CA LEU A 326 -10.03 23.73 10.58
C LEU A 326 -9.82 22.22 10.76
N LEU A 327 -8.73 21.70 10.23
CA LEU A 327 -8.38 20.29 10.44
C LEU A 327 -7.80 20.10 11.85
N PRO A 328 -8.08 18.95 12.50
CA PRO A 328 -7.70 18.72 13.88
C PRO A 328 -6.17 18.65 14.03
N GLN A 329 -5.65 19.12 15.18
CA GLN A 329 -4.20 19.12 15.46
C GLN A 329 -3.60 17.71 15.62
N SER A 330 -4.45 16.68 15.69
CA SER A 330 -4.04 15.28 15.67
C SER A 330 -3.75 14.76 14.25
N LEU A 331 -4.13 15.51 13.21
CA LEU A 331 -4.05 15.06 11.82
C LEU A 331 -2.60 14.98 11.33
N ARG A 332 -2.19 13.76 10.97
CA ARG A 332 -0.87 13.45 10.42
C ARG A 332 -0.88 13.29 8.91
N HIS A 333 -1.99 12.79 8.36
CA HIS A 333 -2.09 12.47 6.94
C HIS A 333 -3.38 13.01 6.34
N LEU A 334 -3.24 13.84 5.30
CA LEU A 334 -4.33 14.34 4.46
C LEU A 334 -4.11 13.85 3.03
N HIS A 335 -5.07 13.12 2.48
CA HIS A 335 -5.04 12.66 1.10
C HIS A 335 -6.32 13.07 0.38
N LEU A 336 -6.18 13.91 -0.64
CA LEU A 336 -7.26 14.37 -1.50
C LEU A 336 -7.01 13.83 -2.91
N GLU A 337 -7.91 12.97 -3.41
CA GLU A 337 -7.82 12.45 -4.78
C GLU A 337 -9.07 12.80 -5.58
N SER A 338 -8.89 13.42 -6.72
CA SER A 338 -9.95 13.81 -7.64
C SER A 338 -9.57 13.38 -9.06
N TYR A 339 -10.58 13.15 -9.87
CA TYR A 339 -10.43 12.67 -11.24
C TYR A 339 -11.57 13.13 -12.18
N GLU A 340 -11.36 13.00 -13.48
CA GLU A 340 -12.30 13.25 -14.56
C GLU A 340 -12.87 14.68 -14.53
N LYS A 341 -14.12 14.87 -14.98
CA LYS A 341 -14.82 16.16 -15.01
C LYS A 341 -14.93 16.89 -13.66
N TYR A 342 -14.62 16.23 -12.54
CA TYR A 342 -14.68 16.79 -11.19
C TYR A 342 -13.30 17.01 -10.57
N ALA A 343 -12.22 16.77 -11.31
CA ALA A 343 -10.86 16.80 -10.76
C ALA A 343 -10.49 18.14 -10.11
N HIS A 344 -10.93 19.25 -10.70
CA HIS A 344 -10.68 20.59 -10.16
C HIS A 344 -11.19 20.80 -8.73
N ARG A 345 -12.27 20.10 -8.33
CA ARG A 345 -12.90 20.31 -7.02
C ARG A 345 -12.00 19.92 -5.86
N GLY A 346 -11.16 18.91 -6.01
CA GLY A 346 -10.21 18.51 -4.96
C GLY A 346 -9.18 19.59 -4.68
N VAL A 347 -8.68 20.24 -5.73
CA VAL A 347 -7.71 21.32 -5.65
C VAL A 347 -8.32 22.56 -5.01
N TYR A 348 -9.50 23.01 -5.46
CA TYR A 348 -10.16 24.17 -4.85
C TYR A 348 -10.65 23.91 -3.43
N PHE A 349 -11.07 22.68 -3.11
CA PHE A 349 -11.43 22.31 -1.75
C PHE A 349 -10.24 22.45 -0.80
N PHE A 350 -9.04 22.06 -1.23
CA PHE A 350 -7.81 22.20 -0.43
C PHE A 350 -7.55 23.65 0.03
N LEU A 351 -7.82 24.64 -0.83
CA LEU A 351 -7.67 26.07 -0.50
C LEU A 351 -8.54 26.54 0.66
N ASN A 352 -9.56 25.75 1.01
CA ASN A 352 -10.51 26.05 2.08
C ASN A 352 -10.21 25.27 3.38
N LEU A 353 -9.05 24.59 3.46
CA LEU A 353 -8.64 23.78 4.61
C LEU A 353 -7.49 24.46 5.35
N VAL A 354 -7.63 24.67 6.65
CA VAL A 354 -6.49 25.04 7.51
C VAL A 354 -5.82 23.76 8.00
N VAL A 355 -4.66 23.43 7.41
CA VAL A 355 -3.95 22.17 7.66
C VAL A 355 -2.84 22.34 8.71
N PRO A 356 -2.76 21.49 9.76
CA PRO A 356 -1.66 21.52 10.74
C PRO A 356 -0.28 21.41 10.09
N MET A 357 0.71 22.15 10.59
CA MET A 357 2.05 22.24 9.98
C MET A 357 2.81 20.91 9.90
N HIS A 358 2.53 19.98 10.81
CA HIS A 358 3.16 18.65 10.83
C HIS A 358 2.42 17.62 9.96
N CYS A 359 1.25 17.96 9.41
CA CYS A 359 0.48 17.05 8.59
C CYS A 359 1.13 16.89 7.21
N PHE A 360 1.40 15.65 6.82
CA PHE A 360 1.68 15.30 5.44
C PHE A 360 0.42 15.51 4.59
N VAL A 361 0.58 16.21 3.46
CA VAL A 361 -0.51 16.50 2.52
C VAL A 361 -0.20 15.85 1.18
N CYS A 362 -1.16 15.09 0.65
CA CYS A 362 -1.15 14.63 -0.72
C CYS A 362 -2.40 15.11 -1.46
N ILE A 363 -2.19 15.76 -2.59
CA ILE A 363 -3.25 16.18 -3.51
C ILE A 363 -2.99 15.53 -4.85
N LYS A 364 -3.94 14.76 -5.33
CA LYS A 364 -3.88 14.13 -6.64
C LYS A 364 -5.11 14.49 -7.45
N ALA A 365 -4.91 15.01 -8.66
CA ALA A 365 -5.97 15.35 -9.58
C ALA A 365 -5.65 14.79 -10.97
N TRP A 366 -6.60 14.11 -11.61
CA TRP A 366 -6.42 13.63 -12.98
C TRP A 366 -7.61 13.96 -13.88
N ALA A 367 -7.43 14.56 -15.05
CA ALA A 367 -8.56 14.84 -15.93
C ALA A 367 -8.18 14.81 -17.40
N GLY A 368 -9.06 14.29 -18.26
CA GLY A 368 -8.79 14.29 -19.70
C GLY A 368 -8.86 15.66 -20.38
N VAL A 369 -9.68 16.59 -19.86
CA VAL A 369 -10.01 17.87 -20.56
C VAL A 369 -9.92 19.10 -19.64
N TYR A 370 -9.44 18.96 -18.40
CA TYR A 370 -9.35 20.09 -17.47
C TYR A 370 -7.92 20.61 -17.39
N ASN A 371 -7.73 21.91 -17.64
CA ASN A 371 -6.45 22.57 -17.44
C ASN A 371 -6.29 22.92 -15.96
N PHE A 372 -5.32 22.30 -15.30
CA PHE A 372 -5.07 22.51 -13.87
C PHE A 372 -4.19 23.72 -13.55
N LYS A 373 -3.73 24.50 -14.53
CA LYS A 373 -2.78 25.60 -14.31
C LYS A 373 -3.20 26.54 -13.18
N ASP A 374 -4.39 27.14 -13.27
CA ASP A 374 -4.87 28.08 -12.26
C ASP A 374 -5.02 27.42 -10.87
N GLY A 375 -5.43 26.15 -10.85
CA GLY A 375 -5.55 25.37 -9.62
C GLY A 375 -4.19 25.06 -8.98
N MET A 376 -3.19 24.73 -9.80
CA MET A 376 -1.81 24.52 -9.37
C MET A 376 -1.23 25.81 -8.81
N ASP A 377 -1.37 26.93 -9.52
CA ASP A 377 -0.87 28.24 -9.10
C ASP A 377 -1.48 28.67 -7.76
N ALA A 378 -2.79 28.50 -7.61
CA ALA A 378 -3.49 28.78 -6.36
C ALA A 378 -3.04 27.86 -5.21
N ALA A 379 -2.92 26.55 -5.47
CA ALA A 379 -2.50 25.58 -4.46
C ALA A 379 -1.06 25.83 -3.98
N LEU A 380 -0.14 26.11 -4.90
CA LEU A 380 1.26 26.41 -4.57
C LEU A 380 1.38 27.70 -3.78
N SER A 381 0.69 28.77 -4.21
CA SER A 381 0.70 30.05 -3.49
C SER A 381 0.15 29.88 -2.07
N TYR A 382 -0.97 29.16 -1.93
CA TYR A 382 -1.54 28.84 -0.63
C TYR A 382 -0.57 28.06 0.26
N ILE A 383 0.12 27.05 -0.28
CA ILE A 383 1.10 26.27 0.50
C ILE A 383 2.28 27.14 0.89
N TRP A 384 2.82 27.98 0.00
CA TRP A 384 3.98 28.82 0.29
C TRP A 384 3.72 29.84 1.39
N GLU A 385 2.51 30.39 1.45
CA GLU A 385 2.08 31.31 2.51
C GLU A 385 1.99 30.61 3.87
N GLN A 386 1.59 29.34 3.90
CA GLN A 386 1.42 28.57 5.13
C GLN A 386 2.72 27.87 5.57
N ARG A 387 3.49 27.36 4.61
CA ARG A 387 4.63 26.47 4.79
C ARG A 387 5.73 26.88 3.83
N VAL A 388 6.77 27.49 4.38
CA VAL A 388 7.93 27.89 3.60
C VAL A 388 8.83 26.67 3.38
N PRO A 389 8.96 26.15 2.13
CA PRO A 389 9.77 24.97 1.88
C PRO A 389 11.27 25.28 1.95
N GLN A 390 12.05 24.29 2.36
CA GLN A 390 13.52 24.29 2.29
C GLN A 390 14.03 23.37 1.17
N GLU A 391 13.26 22.36 0.80
CA GLU A 391 13.59 21.47 -0.31
C GLU A 391 12.40 21.29 -1.24
N LEU A 392 12.69 21.32 -2.55
CA LEU A 392 11.70 21.19 -3.61
C LEU A 392 12.13 20.11 -4.60
N VAL A 393 11.24 19.16 -4.92
CA VAL A 393 11.44 18.17 -5.99
C VAL A 393 10.41 18.42 -7.08
N VAL A 394 10.88 18.70 -8.29
CA VAL A 394 10.03 19.04 -9.44
C VAL A 394 10.01 17.87 -10.42
N HIS A 395 8.81 17.42 -10.78
CA HIS A 395 8.56 16.51 -11.90
C HIS A 395 7.52 17.12 -12.84
N ASN A 396 7.39 16.60 -14.07
CA ASN A 396 6.51 17.19 -15.07
C ASN A 396 5.02 17.23 -14.67
N LEU A 397 4.58 16.24 -13.89
CA LEU A 397 3.18 16.10 -13.44
C LEU A 397 2.91 16.69 -12.04
N GLY A 398 3.91 17.26 -11.36
CA GLY A 398 3.73 17.60 -9.95
C GLY A 398 5.00 17.96 -9.21
N VAL A 399 4.87 18.05 -7.89
CA VAL A 399 5.91 18.60 -7.03
C VAL A 399 5.84 18.04 -5.61
N TRP A 400 7.03 17.83 -5.04
CA TRP A 400 7.20 17.63 -3.60
C TRP A 400 7.77 18.87 -2.95
N LEU A 401 7.19 19.25 -1.82
CA LEU A 401 7.66 20.32 -0.97
C LEU A 401 8.00 19.75 0.41
N TYR A 402 9.21 20.03 0.88
CA TYR A 402 9.65 19.65 2.22
C TYR A 402 9.98 20.91 3.04
N PRO A 403 9.46 21.03 4.27
CA PRO A 403 9.78 22.15 5.15
C PRO A 403 11.18 22.04 5.78
N PHE A 404 11.93 21.00 5.44
CA PHE A 404 13.29 20.71 5.90
C PHE A 404 14.09 20.08 4.75
N GLU A 405 15.40 20.16 4.85
CA GLU A 405 16.30 19.43 3.96
C GLU A 405 16.44 17.97 4.41
N ARG A 406 16.15 17.02 3.50
CA ARG A 406 16.31 15.58 3.75
C ARG A 406 17.78 15.26 4.02
N SER A 407 18.07 14.43 5.02
CA SER A 407 19.45 14.18 5.51
C SER A 407 20.09 12.89 5.01
N GLN A 408 19.29 11.87 4.64
CA GLN A 408 19.80 10.60 4.14
C GLN A 408 19.95 10.63 2.61
N ARG A 409 21.11 10.18 2.11
CA ARG A 409 21.49 10.30 0.69
C ARG A 409 20.58 9.53 -0.27
N ASP A 410 20.12 8.37 0.17
CA ASP A 410 19.12 7.55 -0.51
C ASP A 410 17.75 8.25 -0.64
N GLN A 411 17.47 9.22 0.22
CA GLN A 411 16.29 10.07 0.14
C GLN A 411 16.47 11.31 -0.73
N TRP A 412 17.67 11.65 -1.23
CA TRP A 412 17.89 12.85 -2.06
C TRP A 412 17.37 12.72 -3.49
N THR A 413 16.82 11.55 -3.83
CA THR A 413 16.21 11.25 -5.12
C THR A 413 14.74 11.67 -5.15
N CYS A 414 14.13 11.58 -6.33
CA CYS A 414 12.68 11.69 -6.45
C CYS A 414 12.01 10.46 -5.81
N PRO A 415 11.07 10.64 -4.87
CA PRO A 415 10.21 9.55 -4.42
C PRO A 415 9.51 8.90 -5.62
N ARG A 416 9.14 7.62 -5.50
CA ARG A 416 8.42 6.89 -6.55
C ARG A 416 7.20 7.71 -7.01
N THR A 417 6.98 7.79 -8.32
CA THR A 417 5.80 8.46 -8.89
C THR A 417 4.52 7.83 -8.36
N GLY A 418 3.57 8.70 -8.02
CA GLY A 418 2.32 8.32 -7.38
C GLY A 418 2.26 8.75 -5.91
N CYS A 419 1.12 9.31 -5.52
CA CYS A 419 0.86 9.74 -4.15
C CYS A 419 1.07 8.61 -3.15
N PRO A 420 2.03 8.72 -2.21
CA PRO A 420 2.12 7.74 -1.14
C PRO A 420 1.04 8.03 -0.10
N PHE A 421 0.46 6.98 0.47
CA PHE A 421 -0.51 7.12 1.57
C PHE A 421 0.12 7.70 2.85
N VAL A 422 1.45 7.63 2.96
CA VAL A 422 2.23 8.14 4.09
C VAL A 422 3.47 8.84 3.53
N GLY A 423 3.72 10.05 3.99
CA GLY A 423 4.91 10.82 3.65
C GLY A 423 5.53 11.43 4.91
N PRO A 424 6.72 12.05 4.79
CA PRO A 424 7.36 12.71 5.92
C PRO A 424 6.50 13.82 6.51
N ASP A 425 6.55 14.00 7.83
CA ASP A 425 5.75 15.01 8.55
C ASP A 425 5.93 16.42 7.95
N GLY A 426 4.83 17.13 7.74
CA GLY A 426 4.78 18.49 7.20
C GLY A 426 5.08 18.61 5.70
N SER A 427 5.52 17.55 5.03
CA SER A 427 5.74 17.58 3.58
C SER A 427 4.43 17.63 2.80
N VAL A 428 4.50 18.13 1.58
CA VAL A 428 3.35 18.25 0.67
C VAL A 428 3.71 17.65 -0.67
N TYR A 429 2.83 16.82 -1.21
CA TYR A 429 2.90 16.28 -2.56
C TYR A 429 1.67 16.73 -3.35
N ILE A 430 1.91 17.28 -4.54
CA ILE A 430 0.86 17.64 -5.48
C ILE A 430 1.14 16.93 -6.80
N ASP A 431 0.15 16.23 -7.32
CA ASP A 431 0.18 15.53 -8.59
C ASP A 431 -1.06 15.91 -9.40
N MET A 432 -0.86 16.54 -10.54
CA MET A 432 -1.92 16.93 -11.46
C MET A 432 -1.60 16.37 -12.83
N THR A 433 -2.41 15.41 -13.29
CA THR A 433 -2.18 14.70 -14.56
C THR A 433 -3.30 14.97 -15.56
N GLN A 434 -2.95 15.16 -16.83
CA GLN A 434 -3.89 15.31 -17.94
C GLN A 434 -3.64 14.21 -19.00
N ASP A 435 -4.69 13.69 -19.64
CA ASP A 435 -4.60 12.51 -20.53
C ASP A 435 -3.70 12.67 -21.75
N ASP A 436 -3.58 13.90 -22.24
CA ASP A 436 -2.77 14.20 -23.39
C ASP A 436 -1.28 14.34 -23.02
N TYR A 437 -0.95 14.38 -21.72
CA TYR A 437 0.39 14.64 -21.18
C TYR A 437 1.05 15.89 -21.80
N THR A 438 0.27 16.80 -22.40
CA THR A 438 0.82 17.95 -23.14
C THR A 438 1.13 19.13 -22.22
N HIS A 439 0.60 19.13 -21.01
CA HIS A 439 0.76 20.22 -20.05
C HIS A 439 1.71 19.81 -18.93
N SER A 440 2.87 20.48 -18.91
CA SER A 440 3.84 20.39 -17.82
C SER A 440 3.51 21.39 -16.72
N PHE A 441 3.71 20.97 -15.47
CA PHE A 441 3.64 21.85 -14.30
C PHE A 441 5.02 22.26 -13.76
N THR A 442 6.09 22.06 -14.56
CA THR A 442 7.47 22.31 -14.11
C THR A 442 7.75 23.79 -13.80
N ILE A 443 7.06 24.71 -14.49
CA ILE A 443 7.32 26.14 -14.40
C ILE A 443 6.67 26.79 -13.18
N GLN A 444 5.52 26.28 -12.75
CA GLN A 444 4.64 26.85 -11.73
C GLN A 444 5.29 26.87 -10.34
N PRO A 445 5.98 25.80 -9.87
CA PRO A 445 6.76 25.86 -8.63
C PRO A 445 7.85 26.93 -8.67
N LEU A 446 8.38 27.26 -9.85
CA LEU A 446 9.44 28.26 -10.02
C LEU A 446 8.91 29.70 -10.01
N GLU A 447 7.59 29.90 -10.03
CA GLU A 447 6.96 31.22 -9.86
C GLU A 447 6.91 31.67 -8.40
N GLN A 448 7.08 30.73 -7.47
CA GLN A 448 7.09 30.99 -6.04
C GLN A 448 8.43 31.56 -5.57
N SER A 449 8.47 32.08 -4.34
CA SER A 449 9.71 32.60 -3.77
C SER A 449 10.68 31.45 -3.44
N LEU A 450 11.79 31.35 -4.18
CA LEU A 450 12.77 30.27 -4.02
C LEU A 450 13.90 30.61 -3.05
N ASN A 451 13.86 31.77 -2.39
CA ASN A 451 14.93 32.29 -1.55
C ASN A 451 15.18 31.44 -0.29
N THR A 452 14.21 30.62 0.14
CA THR A 452 14.32 29.77 1.32
C THR A 452 14.83 28.37 1.02
N LEU A 453 14.91 28.01 -0.27
CA LEU A 453 15.34 26.70 -0.68
C LEU A 453 16.85 26.52 -0.44
N THR A 454 17.21 25.40 0.19
CA THR A 454 18.58 24.90 0.32
C THR A 454 18.82 23.71 -0.60
N ALA A 455 17.76 23.01 -1.02
CA ALA A 455 17.86 21.89 -1.94
C ALA A 455 16.80 21.90 -3.06
N LEU A 456 17.21 21.51 -4.26
CA LEU A 456 16.36 21.36 -5.44
C LEU A 456 16.62 20.02 -6.12
N THR A 457 15.59 19.31 -6.55
CA THR A 457 15.73 18.08 -7.32
C THR A 457 14.85 18.12 -8.57
N PHE A 458 15.36 17.70 -9.72
CA PHE A 458 14.64 17.64 -10.99
C PHE A 458 14.64 16.23 -11.58
N THR A 459 13.48 15.79 -12.10
CA THR A 459 13.38 14.55 -12.90
C THR A 459 13.70 14.82 -14.37
N THR A 460 13.96 13.76 -15.12
CA THR A 460 14.23 13.83 -16.57
C THR A 460 13.11 14.52 -17.33
N GLU A 461 11.86 14.23 -16.99
CA GLU A 461 10.70 14.83 -17.66
C GLU A 461 10.61 16.34 -17.37
N ALA A 462 10.85 16.76 -16.13
CA ALA A 462 10.87 18.18 -15.79
C ALA A 462 11.98 18.93 -16.55
N MET A 463 13.19 18.37 -16.63
CA MET A 463 14.29 19.03 -17.34
C MET A 463 14.07 19.06 -18.84
N SER A 464 13.50 17.99 -19.42
CA SER A 464 13.08 17.95 -20.82
C SER A 464 12.09 19.08 -21.14
N ASP A 465 11.10 19.29 -20.26
CA ASP A 465 10.14 20.39 -20.40
C ASP A 465 10.83 21.76 -20.37
N LEU A 466 11.77 21.97 -19.42
CA LEU A 466 12.56 23.22 -19.35
C LEU A 466 13.40 23.47 -20.61
N GLY A 467 13.92 22.41 -21.23
CA GLY A 467 14.63 22.47 -22.50
C GLY A 467 13.73 22.83 -23.68
N TYR A 468 12.55 22.22 -23.75
CA TYR A 468 11.56 22.45 -24.80
C TYR A 468 11.04 23.89 -24.80
N TYR A 469 10.78 24.49 -23.63
CA TYR A 469 10.27 25.86 -23.49
C TYR A 469 11.35 26.96 -23.51
N SER A 470 12.59 26.64 -23.89
CA SER A 470 13.72 27.58 -23.90
C SER A 470 13.59 28.74 -24.92
N GLU A 471 12.57 28.75 -25.79
CA GLU A 471 12.27 29.88 -26.69
C GLU A 471 11.47 31.00 -25.98
N ALA A 472 12.18 32.10 -25.68
CA ALA A 472 11.77 33.51 -25.42
C ALA A 472 10.63 33.85 -24.42
N SER A 473 9.76 32.92 -24.02
CA SER A 473 8.55 33.21 -23.25
C SER A 473 8.56 32.70 -21.81
N THR A 474 9.40 31.70 -21.48
CA THR A 474 9.54 31.18 -20.11
C THR A 474 10.94 31.48 -19.57
N ASN A 475 11.05 32.54 -18.78
CA ASN A 475 12.30 32.97 -18.17
C ASN A 475 12.64 32.14 -16.91
N TRP A 476 12.63 30.80 -17.03
CA TRP A 476 12.82 29.89 -15.89
C TRP A 476 14.22 30.02 -15.27
N GLN A 477 15.22 30.40 -16.07
CA GLN A 477 16.58 30.63 -15.60
C GLN A 477 16.65 31.83 -14.65
N ASP A 478 16.03 32.97 -14.99
CA ASP A 478 16.01 34.12 -14.07
C ASP A 478 15.18 33.83 -12.82
N ARG A 479 14.14 32.99 -12.92
CA ARG A 479 13.39 32.51 -11.75
C ARG A 479 14.25 31.66 -10.83
N LEU A 480 14.97 30.67 -11.36
CA LEU A 480 15.91 29.85 -10.59
C LEU A 480 17.08 30.65 -10.02
N ALA A 481 17.48 31.74 -10.66
CA ALA A 481 18.54 32.62 -10.15
C ALA A 481 18.16 33.25 -8.78
N THR A 482 16.87 33.28 -8.43
CA THR A 482 16.41 33.73 -7.11
C THR A 482 16.70 32.73 -5.99
N ALA A 483 16.95 31.47 -6.31
CA ALA A 483 17.26 30.38 -5.38
C ALA A 483 18.74 30.41 -4.94
N ALA A 484 19.22 31.56 -4.47
CA ALA A 484 20.64 31.81 -4.19
C ALA A 484 21.20 31.03 -2.99
N ASN A 485 20.32 30.49 -2.14
CA ASN A 485 20.68 29.72 -0.94
C ASN A 485 20.78 28.21 -1.18
N VAL A 486 20.51 27.74 -2.39
CA VAL A 486 20.59 26.33 -2.73
C VAL A 486 22.05 25.86 -2.68
N THR A 487 22.30 24.90 -1.81
CA THR A 487 23.60 24.22 -1.62
C THR A 487 23.59 22.83 -2.22
N ARG A 488 22.42 22.22 -2.42
CA ARG A 488 22.26 20.89 -3.00
C ARG A 488 21.34 20.90 -4.22
N VAL A 489 21.82 20.33 -5.32
CA VAL A 489 20.99 20.09 -6.52
C VAL A 489 21.01 18.61 -6.87
N GLY A 490 19.84 18.00 -7.06
CA GLY A 490 19.68 16.64 -7.54
C GLY A 490 19.14 16.61 -8.97
N LEU A 491 19.78 15.86 -9.85
CA LEU A 491 19.41 15.73 -11.25
C LEU A 491 19.30 14.25 -11.60
N GLN A 492 18.21 13.88 -12.24
CA GLN A 492 18.20 12.62 -12.97
C GLN A 492 19.17 12.73 -14.15
N MET A 493 19.98 11.72 -14.46
CA MET A 493 21.09 11.91 -15.40
C MET A 493 20.62 12.29 -16.83
N ALA A 494 19.56 11.66 -17.32
CA ALA A 494 19.02 11.95 -18.65
C ALA A 494 18.37 13.34 -18.71
N GLU A 495 18.70 14.09 -19.77
CA GLU A 495 18.28 15.48 -20.02
C GLU A 495 18.77 16.50 -18.97
N SER A 496 19.77 16.14 -18.16
CA SER A 496 20.36 17.05 -17.16
C SER A 496 21.14 18.22 -17.78
N ARG A 497 21.56 18.10 -19.04
CA ARG A 497 22.27 19.17 -19.78
C ARG A 497 21.57 20.52 -19.72
N TYR A 498 20.24 20.58 -19.78
CA TYR A 498 19.52 21.86 -19.80
C TYR A 498 19.73 22.69 -18.54
N ILE A 499 19.80 22.02 -17.38
CA ILE A 499 20.09 22.66 -16.09
C ILE A 499 21.59 22.91 -15.96
N LEU A 500 22.43 21.95 -16.34
CA LEU A 500 23.89 22.05 -16.26
C LEU A 500 24.44 23.22 -17.09
N ASP A 501 24.03 23.35 -18.35
CA ASP A 501 24.41 24.45 -19.25
C ASP A 501 23.95 25.82 -18.68
N ALA A 502 22.76 25.87 -18.08
CA ALA A 502 22.27 27.10 -17.43
C ALA A 502 23.09 27.46 -16.18
N MET A 503 23.65 26.46 -15.49
CA MET A 503 24.51 26.64 -14.32
C MET A 503 25.91 27.14 -14.67
N GLU A 504 26.29 27.16 -15.94
CA GLU A 504 27.57 27.71 -16.42
C GLU A 504 27.57 29.24 -16.51
N ARG A 505 26.39 29.88 -16.50
CA ARG A 505 26.31 31.34 -16.68
C ARG A 505 26.97 32.09 -15.53
N PHE A 506 28.10 32.73 -15.84
CA PHE A 506 28.87 33.56 -14.93
C PHE A 506 28.64 35.04 -15.22
N ILE A 507 28.31 35.82 -14.18
CA ILE A 507 28.08 37.26 -14.28
C ILE A 507 29.31 37.97 -13.70
N GLU A 508 30.06 38.66 -14.56
CA GLU A 508 31.16 39.53 -14.17
C GLU A 508 30.62 40.83 -13.55
N ALA A 509 31.12 41.22 -12.37
CA ALA A 509 30.78 42.51 -11.78
C ALA A 509 31.61 43.62 -12.45
N ASN A 510 30.96 44.67 -12.96
CA ASN A 510 31.63 45.81 -13.57
C ASN A 510 32.66 46.43 -12.60
N GLY A 511 33.95 46.20 -12.87
CA GLY A 511 35.07 46.91 -12.25
C GLY A 511 35.69 46.28 -10.97
N VAL A 512 35.25 45.10 -10.54
CA VAL A 512 35.91 44.34 -9.44
C VAL A 512 36.01 42.88 -9.86
N ALA A 513 37.12 42.20 -9.54
CA ALA A 513 37.37 40.77 -9.80
C ALA A 513 36.46 39.82 -8.96
N SER A 514 35.21 40.19 -8.72
CA SER A 514 34.22 39.44 -7.94
C SER A 514 32.99 39.17 -8.82
N GLY A 515 33.11 38.25 -9.76
CA GLY A 515 31.95 37.71 -10.48
C GLY A 515 31.24 36.63 -9.66
N ARG A 516 30.04 36.24 -10.09
CA ARG A 516 29.27 35.16 -9.46
C ARG A 516 28.53 34.32 -10.50
N PHE A 517 28.34 33.03 -10.22
CA PHE A 517 27.42 32.21 -11.01
C PHE A 517 25.98 32.69 -10.81
N GLN A 518 25.24 32.76 -11.92
CA GLN A 518 23.85 33.21 -11.92
C GLN A 518 22.95 32.20 -11.18
N LEU A 519 23.13 30.91 -11.46
CA LEU A 519 22.40 29.83 -10.81
C LEU A 519 23.24 29.17 -9.71
N PHE A 520 22.61 29.00 -8.55
CA PHE A 520 23.15 28.27 -7.39
C PHE A 520 24.60 28.69 -7.05
N PRO A 521 24.84 29.98 -6.73
CA PRO A 521 26.18 30.47 -6.41
C PRO A 521 26.79 29.82 -5.16
N ARG A 522 25.97 29.15 -4.34
CA ARG A 522 26.38 28.43 -3.11
C ARG A 522 26.35 26.90 -3.26
N LEU A 523 26.32 26.39 -4.50
CA LEU A 523 26.28 24.94 -4.73
C LEU A 523 27.49 24.24 -4.10
N GLU A 524 27.23 23.32 -3.19
CA GLU A 524 28.23 22.48 -2.53
C GLU A 524 28.11 21.02 -2.97
N THR A 525 26.89 20.54 -3.19
CA THR A 525 26.59 19.14 -3.45
C THR A 525 25.75 18.97 -4.72
N LEU A 526 26.18 18.09 -5.61
CA LEU A 526 25.43 17.69 -6.80
C LEU A 526 25.09 16.20 -6.72
N VAL A 527 23.83 15.84 -6.92
CA VAL A 527 23.33 14.46 -6.80
C VAL A 527 22.87 13.97 -8.17
N PHE A 528 23.35 12.81 -8.61
CA PHE A 528 22.91 12.14 -9.83
C PHE A 528 22.25 10.81 -9.54
N PHE A 529 21.08 10.61 -10.13
CA PHE A 529 20.29 9.37 -10.01
C PHE A 529 19.69 8.98 -11.37
N VAL A 530 19.27 7.72 -11.50
CA VAL A 530 18.68 7.18 -12.74
C VAL A 530 17.16 7.34 -12.74
N GLY A 531 16.54 7.36 -11.55
CA GLY A 531 15.09 7.49 -11.41
C GLY A 531 14.36 6.14 -11.55
N ARG A 532 13.07 6.13 -11.18
CA ARG A 532 12.29 4.87 -10.97
C ARG A 532 11.14 4.65 -11.92
N VAL A 533 10.81 5.65 -12.73
CA VAL A 533 9.47 5.73 -13.32
C VAL A 533 9.29 4.65 -14.37
N TYR A 534 10.35 4.25 -15.08
CA TYR A 534 10.37 3.09 -15.98
C TYR A 534 11.81 2.57 -16.16
N PRO A 535 12.26 1.58 -15.36
CA PRO A 535 13.64 1.05 -15.47
C PRO A 535 13.98 0.55 -16.88
N ASP A 536 12.97 0.09 -17.63
CA ASP A 536 13.14 -0.41 -19.00
C ASP A 536 13.20 0.71 -20.07
N LEU A 537 12.88 1.96 -19.71
CA LEU A 537 12.86 3.11 -20.63
C LEU A 537 13.96 4.13 -20.36
N VAL A 538 14.55 4.14 -19.15
CA VAL A 538 15.69 5.02 -18.83
C VAL A 538 16.99 4.26 -19.06
N SER A 539 17.74 4.63 -20.09
CA SER A 539 19.02 3.99 -20.35
C SER A 539 20.04 4.34 -19.27
N CYS A 540 20.58 3.30 -18.64
CA CYS A 540 21.75 3.37 -17.78
C CYS A 540 23.06 3.42 -18.59
N ASP A 541 22.98 3.46 -19.92
CA ASP A 541 24.15 3.47 -20.79
C ASP A 541 24.68 4.90 -20.94
N MET A 542 25.97 5.05 -20.70
CA MET A 542 26.68 6.32 -20.88
C MET A 542 26.57 6.83 -22.33
N GLU A 543 26.48 5.93 -23.32
CA GLU A 543 26.38 6.29 -24.75
C GLU A 543 25.13 7.12 -25.08
N GLN A 544 24.05 6.97 -24.31
CA GLN A 544 22.82 7.74 -24.50
C GLN A 544 22.84 9.08 -23.75
N ASN A 545 23.81 9.28 -22.85
CA ASN A 545 23.92 10.44 -21.97
C ASN A 545 25.23 11.21 -22.19
N VAL A 546 25.85 11.08 -23.38
CA VAL A 546 27.15 11.72 -23.68
C VAL A 546 27.06 13.24 -23.58
N THR A 547 25.96 13.84 -24.06
CA THR A 547 25.78 15.30 -23.98
C THR A 547 25.69 15.78 -22.54
N ASP A 548 24.97 15.06 -21.69
CA ASP A 548 24.80 15.37 -20.26
C ASP A 548 26.12 15.20 -19.50
N ALA A 549 26.88 14.16 -19.84
CA ALA A 549 28.21 13.92 -19.29
C ALA A 549 29.22 15.04 -19.65
N VAL A 550 29.16 15.57 -20.88
CA VAL A 550 30.00 16.70 -21.32
C VAL A 550 29.58 17.99 -20.60
N ALA A 551 28.28 18.30 -20.56
CA ALA A 551 27.76 19.46 -19.84
C ALA A 551 28.15 19.45 -18.35
N LEU A 552 28.13 18.27 -17.70
CA LEU A 552 28.61 18.12 -16.33
C LEU A 552 30.10 18.46 -16.21
N ALA A 553 30.94 17.94 -17.11
CA ALA A 553 32.38 18.16 -17.06
C ALA A 553 32.75 19.64 -17.27
N ASP A 554 32.09 20.31 -18.21
CA ASP A 554 32.32 21.74 -18.49
C ASP A 554 31.85 22.64 -17.34
N MET A 555 30.66 22.39 -16.79
CA MET A 555 30.14 23.14 -15.63
C MET A 555 31.07 23.01 -14.41
N LEU A 556 31.55 21.79 -14.11
CA LEU A 556 32.48 21.56 -13.00
C LEU A 556 33.83 22.26 -13.22
N ARG A 557 34.36 22.19 -14.45
CA ARG A 557 35.61 22.87 -14.83
C ARG A 557 35.47 24.38 -14.67
N LEU A 558 34.39 24.97 -15.16
CA LEU A 558 34.17 26.42 -15.09
C LEU A 558 34.06 26.92 -13.64
N ARG A 559 33.34 26.18 -12.78
CA ARG A 559 33.27 26.46 -11.33
C ARG A 559 34.64 26.40 -10.65
N MET A 560 35.45 25.40 -11.00
CA MET A 560 36.82 25.26 -10.50
C MET A 560 37.72 26.42 -10.94
N GLU A 561 37.66 26.81 -12.23
CA GLU A 561 38.44 27.93 -12.78
C GLU A 561 38.11 29.27 -12.10
N HIS A 562 36.86 29.46 -11.67
CA HIS A 562 36.40 30.64 -10.95
C HIS A 562 36.50 30.53 -9.42
N GLY A 563 37.16 29.49 -8.90
CA GLY A 563 37.48 29.36 -7.47
C GLY A 563 36.30 28.96 -6.56
N VAL A 564 35.21 28.45 -7.12
CA VAL A 564 34.03 27.94 -6.38
C VAL A 564 33.69 26.52 -6.82
N PRO A 565 34.61 25.54 -6.60
CA PRO A 565 34.40 24.16 -7.01
C PRO A 565 33.25 23.50 -6.26
N VAL A 566 32.62 22.50 -6.88
CA VAL A 566 31.63 21.65 -6.21
C VAL A 566 32.35 20.75 -5.20
N GLY A 567 31.91 20.78 -3.94
CA GLY A 567 32.54 20.06 -2.84
C GLY A 567 32.29 18.55 -2.90
N GLU A 568 31.08 18.15 -3.26
CA GLU A 568 30.70 16.75 -3.30
C GLU A 568 29.80 16.41 -4.49
N LEU A 569 30.11 15.28 -5.13
CA LEU A 569 29.26 14.62 -6.12
C LEU A 569 28.73 13.32 -5.54
N VAL A 570 27.41 13.16 -5.47
CA VAL A 570 26.74 11.98 -4.94
C VAL A 570 26.05 11.25 -6.09
N VAL A 571 26.39 9.99 -6.30
CA VAL A 571 26.00 9.25 -7.52
C VAL A 571 25.32 7.94 -7.14
N GLU A 572 24.18 7.65 -7.76
CA GLU A 572 23.50 6.37 -7.57
C GLU A 572 24.36 5.19 -8.07
N ASP A 573 24.39 4.10 -7.30
CA ASP A 573 25.25 2.92 -7.55
C ASP A 573 25.02 2.29 -8.95
N GLN A 574 23.85 2.50 -9.55
CA GLN A 574 23.52 2.01 -10.90
C GLN A 574 24.44 2.57 -11.99
N ILE A 575 24.82 3.85 -11.91
CA ILE A 575 25.66 4.51 -12.90
C ILE A 575 27.13 4.61 -12.47
N LYS A 576 27.52 4.00 -11.34
CA LYS A 576 28.91 4.05 -10.82
C LYS A 576 29.98 3.55 -11.79
N HIS A 577 29.59 2.71 -12.74
CA HIS A 577 30.49 2.03 -13.67
C HIS A 577 30.93 2.94 -14.84
N TRP A 578 30.34 4.13 -14.97
CA TRP A 578 30.69 5.07 -16.04
C TRP A 578 32.11 5.61 -15.88
N SER A 579 32.87 5.62 -16.98
CA SER A 579 34.24 6.15 -16.97
C SER A 579 34.31 7.65 -16.67
N LEU A 580 33.19 8.36 -16.85
CA LEU A 580 33.01 9.78 -16.54
C LEU A 580 33.52 10.16 -15.15
N TRP A 581 33.17 9.37 -14.12
CA TRP A 581 33.49 9.70 -12.73
C TRP A 581 35.00 9.76 -12.48
N ASN A 582 35.79 8.95 -13.18
CA ASN A 582 37.25 8.99 -13.09
C ASN A 582 37.81 10.25 -13.76
N SER A 583 37.21 10.68 -14.88
CA SER A 583 37.64 11.86 -15.64
C SER A 583 37.38 13.16 -14.91
N ILE A 584 36.25 13.29 -14.22
CA ILE A 584 35.86 14.53 -13.52
C ILE A 584 36.33 14.61 -12.06
N LYS A 585 36.88 13.51 -11.52
CA LYS A 585 37.41 13.45 -10.15
C LYS A 585 38.37 14.58 -9.77
N PRO A 586 39.26 15.08 -10.66
CA PRO A 586 40.12 16.22 -10.32
C PRO A 586 39.38 17.54 -10.15
N SER A 587 38.16 17.66 -10.67
CA SER A 587 37.37 18.89 -10.71
C SER A 587 36.37 19.02 -9.55
N VAL A 588 36.31 18.02 -8.65
CA VAL A 588 35.38 17.97 -7.51
C VAL A 588 36.10 17.57 -6.23
N GLY A 589 35.61 18.00 -5.06
CA GLY A 589 36.22 17.65 -3.77
C GLY A 589 36.13 16.16 -3.45
N SER A 590 34.97 15.53 -3.69
CA SER A 590 34.75 14.10 -3.47
C SER A 590 33.65 13.53 -4.36
N ILE A 591 33.74 12.23 -4.67
CA ILE A 591 32.68 11.47 -5.34
C ILE A 591 32.27 10.33 -4.42
N THR A 592 30.98 10.23 -4.14
CA THR A 592 30.41 9.20 -3.26
C THR A 592 29.30 8.45 -3.99
N PHE A 593 29.19 7.15 -3.70
CA PHE A 593 28.16 6.30 -4.30
C PHE A 593 27.17 5.87 -3.23
N PHE A 594 25.88 5.87 -3.56
CA PHE A 594 24.81 5.41 -2.66
C PHE A 594 23.93 4.38 -3.34
N LYS A 595 23.43 3.43 -2.54
CA LYS A 595 22.39 2.51 -2.98
C LYS A 595 21.04 3.14 -2.72
N ASP A 596 20.14 3.04 -3.67
CA ASP A 596 18.74 3.42 -3.45
C ASP A 596 18.13 2.53 -2.35
N ALA A 597 17.48 3.15 -1.35
CA ALA A 597 16.88 2.48 -0.19
C ALA A 597 15.85 1.42 -0.57
N TYR A 598 15.33 1.51 -1.79
CA TYR A 598 14.21 0.72 -2.27
C TYR A 598 14.65 -0.48 -3.12
N GLY A 599 15.96 -0.74 -3.19
CA GLY A 599 16.60 -2.01 -3.54
C GLY A 599 16.01 -2.76 -4.73
N PHE A 600 16.73 -2.73 -5.86
CA PHE A 600 16.68 -3.85 -6.80
C PHE A 600 17.78 -4.87 -6.46
#